data_AF-A0A3C1C8H5-F1
#
_entry.id   AF-A0A3C1C8H5-F1
#
_cell.length_a   1.000
_cell.length_b   1.000
_cell.length_c   1.000
_cell.angle_alpha   90.00
_cell.angle_beta   90.00
_cell.angle_gamma   90.00
#
_symmetry.space_group_name_H-M   'P 1'
#
loop_
_entity.id
_entity.type
_entity.pdbx_description
1 polymer ?
#
loop_
_entity_poly.entity_id
_entity_poly.type
_entity_poly.pdbx_seq_one_letter_code
_entity_poly.pdbx_strand_id
1 'polypeptide(L)'
;KNNESVYEWKVINPINNYNIVPYIGKYVNWKDNYSSITGNNLELSYWVLDYNLEKATPQFNRDTPRMLAAFEYWFGPYPFQEDGYKLVESPHLGMEHQSAIAYGNGFANGYRGRDLSGTGWGKDWDYIIIHESGHEWFANNITTKDIADMWVHEGFTMYSEVLFIEYHYGREGADAYCRGVRTRIRNDRPIIGQYGVNDEGSGDMYNKGAGFLHHLRETINNDSLFRGILKGLNKDFYHQTIDSKDVEAYFIQKTGLPLQPLFDQYLRTNKIPILEYAQTNNKLKLRLTNCNEQLSMPIRIDGKQTQNITITTAWQEFNISEGISIKNISDNFYFTKKEASSSL
;
A
#
# COMPACT_ATOMS: atom_id res chain seq x y z
N LYS A 1 36.84 31.98 -0.87
CA LYS A 1 37.01 33.41 -0.45
C LYS A 1 35.61 33.91 -0.09
N ASN A 2 35.42 34.51 1.10
CA ASN A 2 34.15 34.93 1.73
C ASN A 2 33.38 33.93 2.61
N ASN A 3 34.02 32.95 3.29
CA ASN A 3 33.32 32.04 4.22
C ASN A 3 32.12 31.25 3.63
N GLU A 4 31.98 31.23 2.31
CA GLU A 4 30.93 30.50 1.60
C GLU A 4 31.42 29.10 1.22
N SER A 5 30.57 28.11 1.46
CA SER A 5 30.72 26.75 0.93
C SER A 5 29.73 26.57 -0.22
N VAL A 6 30.20 26.06 -1.35
CA VAL A 6 29.38 25.73 -2.51
C VAL A 6 29.32 24.21 -2.65
N TYR A 7 28.11 23.68 -2.82
CA TYR A 7 27.85 22.27 -3.06
C TYR A 7 27.08 22.13 -4.36
N GLU A 8 27.46 21.15 -5.18
CA GLU A 8 26.79 20.81 -6.42
C GLU A 8 26.22 19.40 -6.30
N TRP A 9 24.94 19.26 -6.60
CA TRP A 9 24.23 17.99 -6.59
C TRP A 9 23.66 17.74 -7.98
N LYS A 10 23.73 16.50 -8.43
CA LYS A 10 23.18 16.06 -9.71
C LYS A 10 22.23 14.89 -9.47
N VAL A 11 21.01 15.03 -9.99
CA VAL A 11 20.06 13.92 -10.15
C VAL A 11 20.19 13.44 -11.59
N ILE A 12 20.43 12.14 -11.79
CA ILE A 12 20.65 11.48 -13.08
C ILE A 12 19.33 11.04 -13.67
N ASN A 13 18.44 10.45 -12.86
CA ASN A 13 17.12 10.02 -13.33
C ASN A 13 16.16 11.22 -13.48
N PRO A 14 15.13 11.12 -14.34
CA PRO A 14 14.07 12.12 -14.42
C PRO A 14 13.44 12.34 -13.05
N ILE A 15 13.11 13.59 -12.72
CA ILE A 15 12.54 13.96 -11.42
C ILE A 15 11.31 14.84 -11.62
N ASN A 16 10.25 14.56 -10.86
CA ASN A 16 9.06 15.41 -10.82
C ASN A 16 9.38 16.71 -10.04
N ASN A 17 8.82 17.84 -10.45
CA ASN A 17 9.17 19.15 -9.87
C ASN A 17 8.82 19.26 -8.36
N TYR A 18 7.77 18.57 -7.88
CA TYR A 18 7.43 18.56 -6.46
C TYR A 18 8.47 17.84 -5.59
N ASN A 19 9.32 17.00 -6.19
CA ASN A 19 10.37 16.28 -5.50
C ASN A 19 11.67 17.09 -5.33
N ILE A 20 11.77 18.28 -5.94
CA ILE A 20 12.99 19.09 -5.89
C ILE A 20 13.01 19.90 -4.59
N VAL A 21 13.83 19.47 -3.63
CA VAL A 21 14.02 20.16 -2.35
C VAL A 21 15.50 20.28 -1.98
N PRO A 22 15.98 21.46 -1.55
CA PRO A 22 17.26 21.59 -0.87
C PRO A 22 17.09 21.45 0.65
N TYR A 23 17.90 20.61 1.29
CA TYR A 23 18.05 20.59 2.74
C TYR A 23 19.32 21.33 3.14
N ILE A 24 19.19 22.36 3.96
CA ILE A 24 20.30 23.23 4.36
C ILE A 24 20.37 23.25 5.89
N GLY A 25 21.49 22.79 6.43
CA GLY A 25 21.70 22.68 7.87
C GLY A 25 23.08 22.14 8.20
N LYS A 26 23.37 21.97 9.49
CA LYS A 26 24.62 21.37 9.97
C LYS A 26 24.50 19.84 9.98
N TYR A 27 24.44 19.26 8.79
CA TYR A 27 24.32 17.83 8.61
C TYR A 27 25.67 17.12 8.78
N VAL A 28 25.62 15.94 9.36
CA VAL A 28 26.65 14.90 9.26
C VAL A 28 26.07 13.74 8.46
N ASN A 29 26.93 12.94 7.85
CA ASN A 29 26.49 11.78 7.10
C ASN A 29 27.30 10.53 7.38
N TRP A 30 26.71 9.40 7.05
CA TRP A 30 27.40 8.13 6.89
C TRP A 30 26.84 7.41 5.67
N LYS A 31 27.62 6.45 5.15
CA LYS A 31 27.29 5.68 3.96
C LYS A 31 27.24 4.20 4.29
N ASP A 32 26.46 3.47 3.52
CA ASP A 32 26.40 2.01 3.52
C ASP A 32 26.13 1.52 2.08
N ASN A 33 26.12 0.21 1.87
CA ASN A 33 25.76 -0.39 0.59
C ASN A 33 24.73 -1.50 0.79
N TYR A 34 23.78 -1.58 -0.12
CA TYR A 34 22.79 -2.65 -0.17
C TYR A 34 22.97 -3.51 -1.41
N SER A 35 23.07 -4.83 -1.25
CA SER A 35 23.11 -5.75 -2.40
C SER A 35 21.69 -5.98 -2.93
N SER A 36 21.38 -5.33 -4.05
CA SER A 36 20.09 -5.44 -4.74
C SER A 36 19.83 -6.85 -5.27
N ILE A 37 18.57 -7.22 -5.46
CA ILE A 37 18.13 -8.43 -6.16
C ILE A 37 18.67 -8.56 -7.59
N THR A 38 19.16 -7.45 -8.17
CA THR A 38 19.83 -7.44 -9.48
C THR A 38 21.28 -7.90 -9.43
N GLY A 39 21.87 -8.04 -8.24
CA GLY A 39 23.29 -8.29 -8.01
C GLY A 39 24.16 -7.02 -7.97
N ASN A 40 23.57 -5.85 -8.23
CA ASN A 40 24.25 -4.56 -8.10
C ASN A 40 24.28 -4.08 -6.64
N ASN A 41 25.29 -3.30 -6.29
CA ASN A 41 25.32 -2.60 -5.00
C ASN A 41 24.67 -1.23 -5.15
N LEU A 42 23.61 -0.97 -4.38
CA LEU A 42 22.97 0.32 -4.23
C LEU A 42 23.69 1.12 -3.14
N GLU A 43 24.17 2.32 -3.47
CA GLU A 43 24.73 3.25 -2.48
C GLU A 43 23.62 3.76 -1.57
N LEU A 44 23.83 3.65 -0.25
CA LEU A 44 22.99 4.25 0.77
C LEU A 44 23.74 5.43 1.39
N SER A 45 23.09 6.58 1.53
CA SER A 45 23.67 7.72 2.22
C SER A 45 22.66 8.40 3.14
N TYR A 46 23.02 8.51 4.41
CA TYR A 46 22.14 9.01 5.45
C TYR A 46 22.63 10.35 5.97
N TRP A 47 21.74 11.33 6.06
CA TRP A 47 22.06 12.71 6.41
C TRP A 47 21.22 13.12 7.61
N VAL A 48 21.86 13.46 8.72
CA VAL A 48 21.17 13.89 9.96
C VAL A 48 21.84 15.10 10.57
N LEU A 49 21.13 15.84 11.41
CA LEU A 49 21.74 16.92 12.19
C LEU A 49 22.74 16.32 13.17
N ASP A 50 23.88 16.99 13.36
CA ASP A 50 25.03 16.45 14.09
C ASP A 50 24.69 15.89 15.49
N TYR A 51 23.80 16.57 16.21
CA TYR A 51 23.34 16.17 17.53
C TYR A 51 22.37 14.97 17.56
N ASN A 52 21.92 14.46 16.40
CA ASN A 52 21.03 13.31 16.29
C ASN A 52 21.71 12.05 15.71
N LEU A 53 23.00 12.13 15.36
CA LEU A 53 23.75 11.02 14.77
C LEU A 53 23.64 9.71 15.56
N GLU A 54 23.83 9.77 16.88
CA GLU A 54 23.79 8.60 17.76
C GLU A 54 22.40 7.94 17.81
N LYS A 55 21.33 8.73 17.69
CA LYS A 55 19.94 8.23 17.68
C LYS A 55 19.57 7.63 16.33
N ALA A 56 20.00 8.27 15.25
CA ALA A 56 19.63 7.91 13.90
C ALA A 56 20.31 6.64 13.40
N THR A 57 21.61 6.49 13.68
CA THR A 57 22.45 5.39 13.18
C THR A 57 21.83 4.00 13.42
N PRO A 58 21.45 3.60 14.66
CA PRO A 58 20.86 2.28 14.88
C PRO A 58 19.51 2.10 14.19
N GLN A 59 18.71 3.16 14.07
CA GLN A 59 17.39 3.12 13.44
C GLN A 59 17.51 2.90 11.93
N PHE A 60 18.28 3.75 11.25
CA PHE A 60 18.37 3.75 9.78
C PHE A 60 19.12 2.52 9.27
N ASN A 61 20.19 2.10 9.97
CA ASN A 61 20.93 0.88 9.60
C ASN A 61 20.09 -0.39 9.79
N ARG A 62 19.09 -0.37 10.70
CA ARG A 62 18.19 -1.49 10.90
C ARG A 62 17.08 -1.52 9.83
N ASP A 63 16.39 -0.41 9.64
CA ASP A 63 15.14 -0.41 8.87
C ASP A 63 15.33 -0.24 7.37
N THR A 64 16.33 0.52 6.91
CA THR A 64 16.58 0.72 5.48
C THR A 64 16.86 -0.57 4.71
N PRO A 65 17.82 -1.44 5.10
CA PRO A 65 18.06 -2.68 4.38
C PRO A 65 16.88 -3.66 4.46
N ARG A 66 16.13 -3.64 5.58
CA ARG A 66 14.91 -4.45 5.74
C ARG A 66 13.80 -3.98 4.80
N MET A 67 13.65 -2.67 4.66
CA MET A 67 12.71 -2.03 3.75
C MET A 67 13.05 -2.42 2.30
N LEU A 68 14.30 -2.20 1.89
CA LEU A 68 14.76 -2.54 0.54
C LEU A 68 14.54 -4.03 0.22
N ALA A 69 14.85 -4.94 1.17
CA ALA A 69 14.61 -6.37 0.97
C ALA A 69 13.14 -6.72 0.75
N ALA A 70 12.23 -6.15 1.53
CA ALA A 70 10.80 -6.40 1.37
C ALA A 70 10.27 -5.79 0.07
N PHE A 71 10.67 -4.55 -0.24
CA PHE A 71 10.16 -3.83 -1.40
C PHE A 71 10.72 -4.38 -2.70
N GLU A 72 12.00 -4.74 -2.77
CA GLU A 72 12.53 -5.43 -3.95
C GLU A 72 11.89 -6.81 -4.16
N TYR A 73 11.56 -7.52 -3.07
CA TYR A 73 10.81 -8.76 -3.16
C TYR A 73 9.42 -8.56 -3.77
N TRP A 74 8.68 -7.52 -3.39
CA TRP A 74 7.31 -7.29 -3.83
C TRP A 74 7.16 -6.49 -5.13
N PHE A 75 7.99 -5.46 -5.31
CA PHE A 75 7.87 -4.45 -6.36
C PHE A 75 8.97 -4.53 -7.42
N GLY A 76 10.05 -5.27 -7.15
CA GLY A 76 11.20 -5.37 -8.06
C GLY A 76 12.30 -4.36 -7.72
N PRO A 77 13.38 -4.29 -8.52
CA PRO A 77 14.58 -3.53 -8.17
C PRO A 77 14.29 -2.08 -7.81
N TYR A 78 15.10 -1.50 -6.92
CA TYR A 78 15.03 -0.08 -6.61
C TYR A 78 15.21 0.77 -7.89
N PRO A 79 14.30 1.72 -8.17
CA PRO A 79 14.25 2.35 -9.49
C PRO A 79 15.31 3.42 -9.75
N PHE A 80 15.97 3.96 -8.72
CA PHE A 80 16.90 5.09 -8.87
C PHE A 80 18.36 4.70 -8.55
N GLN A 81 18.82 3.58 -9.13
CA GLN A 81 20.14 3.01 -8.87
C GLN A 81 21.30 4.01 -9.06
N GLU A 82 21.23 4.85 -10.11
CA GLU A 82 22.28 5.83 -10.43
C GLU A 82 22.33 6.99 -9.44
N ASP A 83 21.21 7.31 -8.80
CA ASP A 83 21.13 8.38 -7.81
C ASP A 83 21.44 7.89 -6.40
N GLY A 84 21.26 6.59 -6.14
CA GLY A 84 21.41 5.99 -4.81
C GLY A 84 20.30 6.39 -3.84
N TYR A 85 20.10 5.60 -2.78
CA TYR A 85 19.06 5.85 -1.79
C TYR A 85 19.55 6.72 -0.64
N LYS A 86 18.76 7.71 -0.22
CA LYS A 86 19.11 8.58 0.90
C LYS A 86 17.92 8.82 1.83
N LEU A 87 18.23 8.87 3.13
CA LEU A 87 17.35 9.46 4.14
C LEU A 87 17.98 10.77 4.62
N VAL A 88 17.16 11.81 4.69
CA VAL A 88 17.58 13.14 5.13
C VAL A 88 16.70 13.57 6.29
N GLU A 89 17.28 13.77 7.47
CA GLU A 89 16.56 14.34 8.60
C GLU A 89 15.96 15.69 8.21
N SER A 90 14.68 15.88 8.50
CA SER A 90 13.95 17.08 8.17
C SER A 90 13.11 17.55 9.36
N PRO A 91 12.77 18.85 9.44
CA PRO A 91 11.85 19.37 10.44
C PRO A 91 10.38 18.98 10.17
N HIS A 92 10.09 18.43 8.99
CA HIS A 92 8.77 17.92 8.61
C HIS A 92 8.68 16.42 8.91
N LEU A 93 7.46 15.91 9.01
CA LEU A 93 7.23 14.53 9.43
C LEU A 93 7.86 13.49 8.49
N GLY A 94 7.66 13.66 7.20
CA GLY A 94 8.06 12.79 6.11
C GLY A 94 7.68 13.45 4.78
N MET A 95 8.39 13.13 3.71
CA MET A 95 8.05 13.46 2.34
C MET A 95 8.95 12.62 1.42
N GLU A 96 8.36 12.07 0.37
CA GLU A 96 8.94 11.13 -0.58
C GLU A 96 9.89 11.76 -1.61
N HIS A 97 10.63 12.81 -1.27
CA HIS A 97 11.52 13.46 -2.22
C HIS A 97 12.47 12.45 -2.88
N GLN A 98 12.32 12.27 -4.19
CA GLN A 98 12.95 11.19 -4.97
C GLN A 98 14.42 10.99 -4.64
N SER A 99 14.79 9.78 -4.22
CA SER A 99 16.14 9.37 -3.81
C SER A 99 16.73 10.11 -2.60
N ALA A 100 15.99 11.03 -1.98
CA ALA A 100 16.40 11.94 -0.90
C ALA A 100 15.27 12.18 0.12
N ILE A 101 14.71 11.07 0.59
CA ILE A 101 13.49 11.02 1.41
C ILE A 101 13.65 11.82 2.70
N ALA A 102 12.66 12.67 2.99
CA ALA A 102 12.60 13.45 4.22
C ALA A 102 12.21 12.56 5.40
N TYR A 103 12.93 12.70 6.51
CA TYR A 103 12.67 11.94 7.73
C TYR A 103 12.49 12.86 8.94
N GLY A 104 11.33 12.81 9.59
CA GLY A 104 11.09 13.53 10.85
C GLY A 104 10.19 12.77 11.82
N ASN A 105 10.37 11.45 11.90
CA ASN A 105 9.67 10.61 12.85
C ASN A 105 10.25 10.66 14.28
N GLY A 106 11.39 11.35 14.46
CA GLY A 106 12.04 11.51 15.75
C GLY A 106 12.81 10.28 16.24
N PHE A 107 13.25 9.40 15.33
CA PHE A 107 14.04 8.19 15.64
C PHE A 107 13.27 7.22 16.53
N ALA A 108 11.99 7.04 16.23
CA ALA A 108 11.07 6.19 16.99
C ALA A 108 10.38 5.20 16.06
N ASN A 109 10.16 3.97 16.55
CA ASN A 109 9.31 3.02 15.83
C ASN A 109 7.84 3.47 15.79
N GLY A 110 7.09 2.92 14.86
CA GLY A 110 5.72 3.29 14.55
C GLY A 110 5.60 4.72 14.06
N TYR A 111 4.39 5.26 14.07
CA TYR A 111 4.11 6.62 13.66
C TYR A 111 4.24 7.57 14.85
N ARG A 112 5.45 8.11 15.05
CA ARG A 112 5.88 8.87 16.24
C ARG A 112 5.64 8.07 17.54
N GLY A 113 6.10 6.82 17.59
CA GLY A 113 5.91 5.94 18.74
C GLY A 113 4.53 5.29 18.85
N ARG A 114 3.60 5.59 17.93
CA ARG A 114 2.23 5.06 17.95
C ARG A 114 2.09 3.93 16.95
N ASP A 115 1.30 2.93 17.33
CA ASP A 115 0.83 1.93 16.40
C ASP A 115 -0.41 2.45 15.68
N LEU A 116 -0.30 2.67 14.36
CA LEU A 116 -1.43 3.12 13.57
C LEU A 116 -2.54 2.06 13.54
N SER A 117 -2.18 0.78 13.45
CA SER A 117 -3.12 -0.34 13.35
C SER A 117 -3.79 -0.72 14.68
N GLY A 118 -3.14 -0.42 15.81
CA GLY A 118 -3.59 -0.85 17.14
C GLY A 118 -3.42 -2.36 17.42
N THR A 119 -2.62 -3.06 16.62
CA THR A 119 -2.44 -4.52 16.68
C THR A 119 -1.16 -4.99 17.35
N GLY A 120 -0.22 -4.08 17.62
CA GLY A 120 1.14 -4.33 18.08
C GLY A 120 2.16 -4.34 16.94
N TRP A 121 1.79 -4.86 15.76
CA TRP A 121 2.71 -5.06 14.63
C TRP A 121 3.31 -3.77 14.04
N GLY A 122 2.64 -2.62 14.24
CA GLY A 122 3.14 -1.32 13.81
C GLY A 122 4.21 -0.69 14.70
N LYS A 123 4.68 -1.37 15.76
CA LYS A 123 5.65 -0.80 16.73
C LYS A 123 7.09 -1.30 16.59
N ASP A 124 7.36 -2.22 15.67
CA ASP A 124 8.67 -2.88 15.56
C ASP A 124 9.53 -2.38 14.39
N TRP A 125 9.07 -1.33 13.70
CA TRP A 125 9.70 -0.69 12.54
C TRP A 125 9.36 0.80 12.52
N ASP A 126 10.18 1.62 11.87
CA ASP A 126 9.92 3.06 11.71
C ASP A 126 8.89 3.33 10.61
N TYR A 127 7.75 3.94 10.96
CA TYR A 127 6.70 4.20 9.98
C TYR A 127 7.17 5.03 8.79
N ILE A 128 7.93 6.10 9.04
CA ILE A 128 8.31 7.07 8.00
C ILE A 128 9.36 6.45 7.07
N ILE A 129 10.28 5.65 7.58
CA ILE A 129 11.25 4.97 6.70
C ILE A 129 10.52 4.04 5.73
N ILE A 130 9.53 3.27 6.21
CA ILE A 130 8.84 2.29 5.35
C ILE A 130 7.86 2.99 4.41
N HIS A 131 7.02 3.90 4.92
CA HIS A 131 6.02 4.60 4.13
C HIS A 131 6.68 5.47 3.05
N GLU A 132 7.51 6.44 3.44
CA GLU A 132 8.05 7.40 2.48
C GLU A 132 8.97 6.73 1.44
N SER A 133 9.57 5.58 1.77
CA SER A 133 10.35 4.81 0.79
C SER A 133 9.50 3.99 -0.19
N GLY A 134 8.26 3.66 0.18
CA GLY A 134 7.34 2.96 -0.72
C GLY A 134 7.03 3.81 -1.96
N HIS A 135 7.03 5.13 -1.78
CA HIS A 135 6.85 6.10 -2.86
C HIS A 135 7.95 6.10 -3.92
N GLU A 136 9.13 5.55 -3.64
CA GLU A 136 10.16 5.38 -4.66
C GLU A 136 9.66 4.49 -5.80
N TRP A 137 8.82 3.49 -5.50
CA TRP A 137 8.11 2.68 -6.49
C TRP A 137 6.78 3.32 -6.93
N PHE A 138 6.00 3.86 -5.98
CA PHE A 138 4.67 4.42 -6.23
C PHE A 138 4.55 5.90 -5.84
N ALA A 139 5.00 6.77 -6.73
CA ALA A 139 4.85 8.24 -6.78
C ALA A 139 6.01 8.80 -7.61
N ASN A 140 7.22 8.27 -7.36
CA ASN A 140 8.45 8.70 -8.01
C ASN A 140 8.70 7.89 -9.29
N ASN A 141 8.74 6.56 -9.22
CA ASN A 141 8.90 5.73 -10.42
C ASN A 141 7.63 5.71 -11.28
N ILE A 142 6.48 5.55 -10.65
CA ILE A 142 5.15 5.66 -11.28
C ILE A 142 4.44 6.86 -10.65
N THR A 143 4.18 7.89 -11.44
CA THR A 143 3.49 9.10 -10.96
C THR A 143 2.13 9.27 -11.65
N THR A 144 1.24 10.11 -11.12
CA THR A 144 -0.11 10.30 -11.68
C THR A 144 -0.22 11.60 -12.45
N LYS A 145 -1.07 11.65 -13.49
CA LYS A 145 -1.27 12.87 -14.29
C LYS A 145 -2.07 13.93 -13.55
N ASP A 146 -2.94 13.50 -12.64
CA ASP A 146 -3.82 14.37 -11.86
C ASP A 146 -3.84 13.88 -10.40
N ILE A 147 -3.94 14.82 -9.47
CA ILE A 147 -4.01 14.50 -8.03
C ILE A 147 -5.32 13.78 -7.66
N ALA A 148 -6.34 13.81 -8.52
CA ALA A 148 -7.53 12.99 -8.36
C ALA A 148 -7.22 11.48 -8.26
N ASP A 149 -6.06 11.05 -8.78
CA ASP A 149 -5.61 9.65 -8.76
C ASP A 149 -4.60 9.35 -7.64
N MET A 150 -4.46 10.19 -6.60
CA MET A 150 -3.48 10.03 -5.51
C MET A 150 -3.53 8.68 -4.76
N TRP A 151 -4.60 7.91 -4.90
CA TRP A 151 -4.64 6.52 -4.40
C TRP A 151 -3.57 5.61 -5.00
N VAL A 152 -3.08 5.90 -6.21
CA VAL A 152 -1.96 5.16 -6.81
C VAL A 152 -0.68 5.39 -6.02
N HIS A 153 -0.47 6.59 -5.47
CA HIS A 153 0.67 6.88 -4.62
C HIS A 153 0.40 6.33 -3.22
N GLU A 154 -0.64 6.87 -2.56
CA GLU A 154 -0.86 6.66 -1.13
C GLU A 154 -1.42 5.28 -0.79
N GLY A 155 -2.25 4.73 -1.66
CA GLY A 155 -2.85 3.42 -1.45
C GLY A 155 -1.80 2.31 -1.57
N PHE A 156 -0.94 2.36 -2.58
CA PHE A 156 0.14 1.39 -2.74
C PHE A 156 1.23 1.58 -1.70
N THR A 157 1.57 2.81 -1.36
CA THR A 157 2.56 3.09 -0.30
C THR A 157 2.06 2.63 1.06
N MET A 158 0.83 2.94 1.46
CA MET A 158 0.24 2.38 2.70
C MET A 158 0.16 0.85 2.64
N TYR A 159 -0.07 0.25 1.46
CA TYR A 159 -0.06 -1.20 1.32
C TYR A 159 1.36 -1.80 1.38
N SER A 160 2.40 -1.04 1.05
CA SER A 160 3.79 -1.46 1.20
C SER A 160 4.13 -1.77 2.67
N GLU A 161 3.50 -1.09 3.62
CA GLU A 161 3.62 -1.38 5.06
C GLU A 161 3.10 -2.79 5.40
N VAL A 162 1.95 -3.16 4.84
CA VAL A 162 1.35 -4.51 4.99
C VAL A 162 2.31 -5.55 4.43
N LEU A 163 2.89 -5.28 3.26
CA LEU A 163 3.81 -6.19 2.57
C LEU A 163 5.18 -6.29 3.27
N PHE A 164 5.65 -5.20 3.89
CA PHE A 164 6.83 -5.18 4.75
C PHE A 164 6.62 -6.08 5.98
N ILE A 165 5.46 -5.93 6.64
CA ILE A 165 5.11 -6.79 7.78
C ILE A 165 5.04 -8.24 7.34
N GLU A 166 4.41 -8.53 6.20
CA GLU A 166 4.34 -9.90 5.70
C GLU A 166 5.71 -10.52 5.47
N TYR A 167 6.63 -9.76 4.87
CA TYR A 167 7.97 -10.24 4.55
C TYR A 167 8.79 -10.59 5.79
N HIS A 168 8.71 -9.75 6.84
CA HIS A 168 9.55 -9.91 8.04
C HIS A 168 8.88 -10.66 9.19
N TYR A 169 7.54 -10.63 9.26
CA TYR A 169 6.76 -11.12 10.40
C TYR A 169 5.65 -12.11 10.00
N GLY A 170 5.45 -12.35 8.71
CA GLY A 170 4.51 -13.33 8.18
C GLY A 170 3.10 -12.79 7.94
N ARG A 171 2.31 -13.62 7.24
CA ARG A 171 0.97 -13.27 6.74
C ARG A 171 -0.01 -12.88 7.84
N GLU A 172 0.03 -13.55 8.99
CA GLU A 172 -0.87 -13.26 10.11
C GLU A 172 -0.73 -11.81 10.61
N GLY A 173 0.51 -11.35 10.77
CA GLY A 173 0.80 -9.97 11.19
C GLY A 173 0.37 -8.95 10.14
N ALA A 174 0.60 -9.25 8.86
CA ALA A 174 0.20 -8.39 7.75
C ALA A 174 -1.33 -8.22 7.68
N ASP A 175 -2.05 -9.33 7.75
CA ASP A 175 -3.51 -9.35 7.71
C ASP A 175 -4.10 -8.62 8.93
N ALA A 176 -3.53 -8.84 10.12
CA ALA A 176 -3.92 -8.11 11.32
C ALA A 176 -3.68 -6.61 11.17
N TYR A 177 -2.49 -6.20 10.73
CA TYR A 177 -2.14 -4.80 10.51
C TYR A 177 -3.10 -4.13 9.51
N CYS A 178 -3.34 -4.78 8.36
CA CYS A 178 -4.24 -4.27 7.32
C CYS A 178 -5.68 -4.09 7.85
N ARG A 179 -6.21 -5.05 8.62
CA ARG A 179 -7.53 -4.91 9.27
C ARG A 179 -7.52 -3.80 10.32
N GLY A 180 -6.43 -3.64 11.06
CA GLY A 180 -6.25 -2.58 12.06
C GLY A 180 -6.31 -1.19 11.44
N VAL A 181 -5.54 -0.93 10.38
CA VAL A 181 -5.56 0.38 9.69
C VAL A 181 -6.92 0.66 9.01
N ARG A 182 -7.62 -0.39 8.54
CA ARG A 182 -8.99 -0.26 8.00
C ARG A 182 -10.00 0.32 9.00
N THR A 183 -9.77 0.20 10.31
CA THR A 183 -10.66 0.78 11.33
C THR A 183 -10.67 2.32 11.32
N ARG A 184 -9.68 2.93 10.66
CA ARG A 184 -9.54 4.40 10.52
C ARG A 184 -10.21 4.96 9.26
N ILE A 185 -10.75 4.10 8.39
CA ILE A 185 -11.40 4.55 7.16
C ILE A 185 -12.69 5.30 7.51
N ARG A 186 -12.83 6.52 6.99
CA ARG A 186 -14.00 7.38 7.27
C ARG A 186 -15.18 7.09 6.36
N ASN A 187 -14.91 6.69 5.12
CA ASN A 187 -15.84 6.61 4.00
C ASN A 187 -16.69 7.89 3.85
N ASP A 188 -16.03 9.04 3.89
CA ASP A 188 -16.69 10.35 3.79
C ASP A 188 -17.11 10.67 2.35
N ARG A 189 -16.24 10.40 1.37
CA ARG A 189 -16.45 10.64 -0.06
C ARG A 189 -15.66 9.62 -0.91
N PRO A 190 -15.82 9.58 -2.24
CA PRO A 190 -14.98 8.75 -3.11
C PRO A 190 -13.48 9.01 -2.89
N ILE A 191 -12.67 7.99 -3.13
CA ILE A 191 -11.21 8.14 -3.10
C ILE A 191 -10.76 8.97 -4.29
N ILE A 192 -11.24 8.65 -5.50
CA ILE A 192 -10.91 9.43 -6.69
C ILE A 192 -11.62 10.78 -6.61
N GLY A 193 -10.84 11.85 -6.73
CA GLY A 193 -11.32 13.23 -6.77
C GLY A 193 -11.90 13.64 -8.13
N GLN A 194 -12.27 14.90 -8.25
CA GLN A 194 -12.64 15.51 -9.53
C GLN A 194 -11.40 15.90 -10.33
N TYR A 195 -11.27 15.35 -11.53
CA TYR A 195 -10.17 15.66 -12.44
C TYR A 195 -10.16 17.14 -12.88
N GLY A 196 -8.97 17.69 -13.03
CA GLY A 196 -8.74 19.02 -13.62
C GLY A 196 -9.11 20.20 -12.73
N VAL A 197 -9.47 19.98 -11.47
CA VAL A 197 -9.91 21.04 -10.53
C VAL A 197 -9.13 21.06 -9.22
N ASN A 198 -7.95 20.42 -9.19
CA ASN A 198 -7.11 20.33 -7.98
C ASN A 198 -7.88 19.74 -6.78
N ASP A 199 -8.57 18.63 -7.02
CA ASP A 199 -9.28 17.85 -6.00
C ASP A 199 -8.62 16.47 -5.88
N GLU A 200 -7.91 16.25 -4.78
CA GLU A 200 -7.23 14.99 -4.46
C GLU A 200 -8.20 13.86 -4.05
N GLY A 201 -9.47 14.17 -3.83
CA GLY A 201 -10.45 13.21 -3.34
C GLY A 201 -10.37 12.99 -1.83
N SER A 202 -10.70 11.79 -1.36
CA SER A 202 -10.72 11.47 0.08
C SER A 202 -9.33 11.08 0.60
N GLY A 203 -8.96 11.58 1.79
CA GLY A 203 -7.81 11.07 2.56
C GLY A 203 -7.92 9.60 2.97
N ASP A 204 -9.04 8.93 2.69
CA ASP A 204 -9.11 7.47 2.75
C ASP A 204 -8.24 6.79 1.67
N MET A 205 -7.70 7.53 0.70
CA MET A 205 -6.72 7.04 -0.28
C MET A 205 -5.59 6.19 0.35
N TYR A 206 -5.19 6.52 1.58
CA TYR A 206 -4.26 5.73 2.40
C TYR A 206 -4.90 4.42 2.88
N ASN A 207 -5.70 4.48 3.96
CA ASN A 207 -6.18 3.28 4.68
C ASN A 207 -7.13 2.43 3.81
N LYS A 208 -8.00 3.07 3.02
CA LYS A 208 -8.93 2.39 2.12
C LYS A 208 -8.22 1.91 0.85
N GLY A 209 -7.26 2.66 0.34
CA GLY A 209 -6.41 2.19 -0.77
C GLY A 209 -5.68 0.89 -0.42
N ALA A 210 -5.01 0.84 0.73
CA ALA A 210 -4.36 -0.38 1.20
C ALA A 210 -5.35 -1.52 1.50
N GLY A 211 -6.46 -1.22 2.17
CA GLY A 211 -7.52 -2.20 2.41
C GLY A 211 -8.12 -2.76 1.11
N PHE A 212 -8.22 -1.93 0.07
CA PHE A 212 -8.71 -2.35 -1.24
C PHE A 212 -7.67 -3.18 -2.01
N LEU A 213 -6.39 -2.83 -2.00
CA LEU A 213 -5.34 -3.66 -2.59
C LEU A 213 -5.25 -5.03 -1.90
N HIS A 214 -5.40 -5.07 -0.58
CA HIS A 214 -5.48 -6.31 0.17
C HIS A 214 -6.72 -7.13 -0.21
N HIS A 215 -7.87 -6.47 -0.37
CA HIS A 215 -9.09 -7.09 -0.88
C HIS A 215 -8.91 -7.67 -2.29
N LEU A 216 -8.28 -6.94 -3.21
CA LEU A 216 -7.94 -7.44 -4.55
C LEU A 216 -7.03 -8.65 -4.48
N ARG A 217 -6.03 -8.66 -3.59
CA ARG A 217 -5.15 -9.82 -3.39
C ARG A 217 -5.93 -11.06 -2.97
N GLU A 218 -6.86 -10.91 -2.02
CA GLU A 218 -7.75 -12.00 -1.59
C GLU A 218 -8.67 -12.47 -2.72
N THR A 219 -9.21 -11.55 -3.53
CA THR A 219 -10.03 -11.86 -4.71
C THR A 219 -9.23 -12.62 -5.78
N ILE A 220 -7.98 -12.22 -6.02
CA ILE A 220 -7.08 -12.86 -7.00
C ILE A 220 -6.65 -14.25 -6.52
N ASN A 221 -6.48 -14.43 -5.21
CA ASN A 221 -6.17 -15.70 -4.58
C ASN A 221 -4.96 -16.42 -5.22
N ASN A 222 -3.95 -15.65 -5.61
CA ASN A 222 -2.73 -16.15 -6.21
C ASN A 222 -1.59 -15.15 -5.95
N ASP A 223 -0.83 -15.39 -4.88
CA ASP A 223 0.22 -14.47 -4.44
C ASP A 223 1.36 -14.32 -5.43
N SER A 224 1.69 -15.38 -6.17
CA SER A 224 2.71 -15.32 -7.22
C SER A 224 2.26 -14.42 -8.38
N LEU A 225 0.99 -14.52 -8.78
CA LEU A 225 0.41 -13.63 -9.79
C LEU A 225 0.32 -12.19 -9.27
N PHE A 226 -0.20 -12.00 -8.06
CA PHE A 226 -0.33 -10.68 -7.45
C PHE A 226 1.02 -9.96 -7.32
N ARG A 227 2.05 -10.65 -6.82
CA ARG A 227 3.42 -10.13 -6.78
C ARG A 227 3.95 -9.85 -8.19
N GLY A 228 3.68 -10.74 -9.15
CA GLY A 228 4.04 -10.52 -10.56
C GLY A 228 3.41 -9.26 -11.16
N ILE A 229 2.19 -8.93 -10.78
CA ILE A 229 1.50 -7.69 -11.17
C ILE A 229 2.23 -6.48 -10.59
N LEU A 230 2.52 -6.48 -9.28
CA LEU A 230 3.19 -5.36 -8.62
C LEU A 230 4.60 -5.10 -9.17
N LYS A 231 5.37 -6.16 -9.45
CA LYS A 231 6.67 -6.05 -10.16
C LYS A 231 6.50 -5.54 -11.57
N GLY A 232 5.49 -6.03 -12.26
CA GLY A 232 5.21 -5.66 -13.63
C GLY A 232 4.79 -4.20 -13.76
N LEU A 233 3.98 -3.66 -12.84
CA LEU A 233 3.65 -2.23 -12.81
C LEU A 233 4.93 -1.37 -12.80
N ASN A 234 5.84 -1.66 -11.86
CA ASN A 234 7.08 -0.91 -11.69
C ASN A 234 8.08 -1.06 -12.83
N LYS A 235 7.97 -2.15 -13.60
CA LYS A 235 8.78 -2.40 -14.79
C LYS A 235 8.19 -1.77 -16.06
N ASP A 236 6.89 -1.96 -16.29
CA ASP A 236 6.22 -1.63 -17.54
C ASP A 236 5.85 -0.13 -17.57
N PHE A 237 5.60 0.49 -16.41
CA PHE A 237 5.37 1.92 -16.23
C PHE A 237 6.57 2.67 -15.62
N TYR A 238 7.78 2.11 -15.79
CA TYR A 238 9.01 2.67 -15.24
C TYR A 238 9.25 4.12 -15.73
N HIS A 239 9.36 5.05 -14.79
CA HIS A 239 9.49 6.50 -15.00
C HIS A 239 8.37 7.12 -15.86
N GLN A 240 7.13 6.68 -15.68
CA GLN A 240 5.97 7.17 -16.43
C GLN A 240 4.95 7.88 -15.55
N THR A 241 4.24 8.81 -16.17
CA THR A 241 3.04 9.46 -15.64
C THR A 241 1.79 8.76 -16.19
N ILE A 242 0.99 8.16 -15.32
CA ILE A 242 -0.15 7.32 -15.67
C ILE A 242 -1.47 7.85 -15.07
N ASP A 243 -2.59 7.27 -15.47
CA ASP A 243 -3.89 7.48 -14.84
C ASP A 243 -4.30 6.25 -14.01
N SER A 244 -5.27 6.41 -13.10
CA SER A 244 -5.87 5.28 -12.35
C SER A 244 -6.31 4.15 -13.29
N LYS A 245 -6.86 4.51 -14.45
CA LYS A 245 -7.33 3.55 -15.46
C LYS A 245 -6.23 2.64 -16.00
N ASP A 246 -4.99 3.12 -16.07
CA ASP A 246 -3.86 2.31 -16.52
C ASP A 246 -3.57 1.20 -15.51
N VAL A 247 -3.61 1.52 -14.21
CA VAL A 247 -3.46 0.54 -13.12
C VAL A 247 -4.62 -0.46 -13.13
N GLU A 248 -5.86 0.03 -13.23
CA GLU A 248 -7.07 -0.82 -13.30
C GLU A 248 -7.00 -1.81 -14.46
N ALA A 249 -6.71 -1.31 -15.66
CA ALA A 249 -6.57 -2.12 -16.86
C ALA A 249 -5.44 -3.14 -16.74
N TYR A 250 -4.32 -2.77 -16.10
CA TYR A 250 -3.20 -3.67 -15.89
C TYR A 250 -3.57 -4.85 -14.99
N PHE A 251 -4.25 -4.60 -13.85
CA PHE A 251 -4.77 -5.67 -13.00
C PHE A 251 -5.76 -6.58 -13.74
N ILE A 252 -6.70 -6.00 -14.49
CA ILE A 252 -7.69 -6.77 -15.26
C ILE A 252 -6.99 -7.63 -16.32
N GLN A 253 -6.06 -7.06 -17.08
CA GLN A 253 -5.35 -7.78 -18.15
C GLN A 253 -4.53 -8.95 -17.61
N LYS A 254 -3.77 -8.74 -16.52
CA LYS A 254 -2.87 -9.77 -15.99
C LYS A 254 -3.63 -10.87 -15.24
N THR A 255 -4.80 -10.57 -14.66
CA THR A 255 -5.59 -11.55 -13.92
C THR A 255 -6.61 -12.28 -14.79
N GLY A 256 -7.11 -11.63 -15.87
CA GLY A 256 -8.26 -12.10 -16.63
C GLY A 256 -9.58 -12.07 -15.84
N LEU A 257 -9.58 -11.48 -14.63
CA LEU A 257 -10.76 -11.37 -13.78
C LEU A 257 -11.57 -10.11 -14.11
N PRO A 258 -12.90 -10.13 -13.97
CA PRO A 258 -13.75 -8.96 -14.16
C PRO A 258 -13.65 -8.01 -12.95
N LEU A 259 -12.49 -7.37 -12.76
CA LEU A 259 -12.21 -6.53 -11.59
C LEU A 259 -12.79 -5.10 -11.69
N GLN A 260 -13.27 -4.68 -12.86
CA GLN A 260 -13.80 -3.31 -13.04
C GLN A 260 -14.88 -2.93 -12.01
N PRO A 261 -15.89 -3.79 -11.71
CA PRO A 261 -16.89 -3.47 -10.69
C PRO A 261 -16.30 -3.26 -9.28
N LEU A 262 -15.17 -3.92 -8.96
CA LEU A 262 -14.45 -3.71 -7.70
C LEU A 262 -13.78 -2.33 -7.69
N PHE A 263 -13.04 -1.97 -8.75
CA PHE A 263 -12.44 -0.64 -8.85
C PHE A 263 -13.49 0.47 -8.78
N ASP A 264 -14.60 0.34 -9.50
CA ASP A 264 -15.70 1.29 -9.45
C ASP A 264 -16.32 1.38 -8.05
N GLN A 265 -16.51 0.25 -7.38
CA GLN A 265 -17.08 0.22 -6.03
C GLN A 265 -16.18 0.94 -5.01
N TYR A 266 -14.89 0.58 -4.98
CA TYR A 266 -14.01 0.99 -3.89
C TYR A 266 -13.32 2.33 -4.13
N LEU A 267 -13.09 2.73 -5.39
CA LEU A 267 -12.42 4.00 -5.71
C LEU A 267 -13.42 5.14 -5.95
N ARG A 268 -14.55 4.85 -6.59
CA ARG A 268 -15.51 5.87 -7.07
C ARG A 268 -16.75 6.03 -6.20
N THR A 269 -16.85 5.27 -5.10
CA THR A 269 -17.94 5.41 -4.12
C THR A 269 -17.44 5.44 -2.69
N ASN A 270 -18.24 6.02 -1.80
CA ASN A 270 -18.06 5.93 -0.35
C ASN A 270 -18.88 4.79 0.28
N LYS A 271 -19.56 3.97 -0.51
CA LYS A 271 -20.38 2.87 0.02
C LYS A 271 -19.48 1.67 0.34
N ILE A 272 -19.67 1.08 1.52
CA ILE A 272 -19.05 -0.20 1.89
C ILE A 272 -20.08 -1.30 1.62
N PRO A 273 -19.76 -2.29 0.76
CA PRO A 273 -20.66 -3.41 0.53
C PRO A 273 -20.99 -4.14 1.83
N ILE A 274 -22.25 -4.55 1.97
CA ILE A 274 -22.73 -5.42 3.03
C ILE A 274 -22.98 -6.78 2.41
N LEU A 275 -22.28 -7.81 2.89
CA LEU A 275 -22.58 -9.21 2.61
C LEU A 275 -23.73 -9.63 3.53
N GLU A 276 -24.95 -9.55 2.99
CA GLU A 276 -26.12 -10.12 3.64
C GLU A 276 -26.10 -11.64 3.51
N TYR A 277 -26.40 -12.33 4.61
CA TYR A 277 -26.38 -13.79 4.64
C TYR A 277 -27.55 -14.39 5.41
N ALA A 278 -27.98 -15.59 5.02
CA ALA A 278 -28.80 -16.47 5.84
C ALA A 278 -28.20 -17.87 5.80
N GLN A 279 -28.14 -18.56 6.93
CA GLN A 279 -27.44 -19.83 7.04
C GLN A 279 -28.30 -20.90 7.74
N THR A 280 -28.28 -22.11 7.20
CA THR A 280 -28.72 -23.35 7.87
C THR A 280 -27.55 -24.33 7.97
N ASN A 281 -27.76 -25.53 8.53
CA ASN A 281 -26.70 -26.53 8.68
C ASN A 281 -26.05 -26.97 7.35
N ASN A 282 -26.75 -26.85 6.21
CA ASN A 282 -26.29 -27.33 4.91
C ASN A 282 -26.40 -26.29 3.79
N LYS A 283 -26.88 -25.09 4.07
CA LYS A 283 -27.07 -24.03 3.07
C LYS A 283 -26.58 -22.69 3.57
N LEU A 284 -25.97 -21.94 2.66
CA LEU A 284 -25.59 -20.56 2.85
C LEU A 284 -26.21 -19.73 1.72
N LYS A 285 -27.07 -18.79 2.07
CA LYS A 285 -27.60 -17.77 1.15
C LYS A 285 -26.79 -16.51 1.30
N LEU A 286 -26.36 -15.91 0.20
CA LEU A 286 -25.55 -14.69 0.18
C LEU A 286 -26.08 -13.68 -0.85
N ARG A 287 -25.87 -12.41 -0.56
CA ARG A 287 -26.08 -11.28 -1.47
C ARG A 287 -25.25 -10.07 -1.01
N LEU A 288 -24.82 -9.26 -1.97
CA LEU A 288 -24.25 -7.94 -1.71
C LEU A 288 -25.33 -6.85 -1.72
N THR A 289 -25.33 -5.98 -0.71
CA THR A 289 -26.14 -4.76 -0.64
C THR A 289 -25.26 -3.55 -0.30
N ASN A 290 -25.83 -2.35 -0.30
CA ASN A 290 -25.10 -1.08 -0.10
C ASN A 290 -23.88 -0.95 -1.03
N CYS A 291 -24.06 -1.28 -2.30
CA CYS A 291 -23.01 -1.30 -3.33
C CYS A 291 -23.59 -0.92 -4.70
N ASN A 292 -22.71 -0.83 -5.70
CA ASN A 292 -23.07 -0.67 -7.10
C ASN A 292 -23.87 -1.89 -7.59
N GLU A 293 -24.87 -1.66 -8.45
CA GLU A 293 -25.80 -2.71 -8.88
C GLU A 293 -25.12 -3.89 -9.59
N GLN A 294 -24.02 -3.61 -10.30
CA GLN A 294 -23.22 -4.59 -11.04
C GLN A 294 -22.08 -5.20 -10.22
N LEU A 295 -22.01 -4.95 -8.90
CA LEU A 295 -20.96 -5.52 -8.08
C LEU A 295 -21.07 -7.04 -8.05
N SER A 296 -20.03 -7.68 -8.56
CA SER A 296 -19.81 -9.12 -8.46
C SER A 296 -18.36 -9.38 -8.12
N MET A 297 -18.10 -10.35 -7.26
CA MET A 297 -16.72 -10.71 -6.93
C MET A 297 -16.59 -12.18 -6.53
N PRO A 298 -15.52 -12.86 -6.95
CA PRO A 298 -15.19 -14.15 -6.40
C PRO A 298 -14.76 -14.00 -4.95
N ILE A 299 -15.25 -14.89 -4.10
CA ILE A 299 -14.82 -15.08 -2.73
C ILE A 299 -14.48 -16.54 -2.48
N ARG A 300 -13.66 -16.74 -1.46
CA ARG A 300 -13.23 -18.05 -0.99
C ARG A 300 -13.83 -18.32 0.38
N ILE A 301 -14.28 -19.56 0.58
CA ILE A 301 -14.76 -20.05 1.88
C ILE A 301 -13.85 -21.20 2.31
N ASP A 302 -13.08 -20.97 3.37
CA ASP A 302 -12.05 -21.92 3.83
C ASP A 302 -12.58 -22.83 4.94
N GLY A 303 -12.95 -24.05 4.56
CA GLY A 303 -13.29 -25.14 5.49
C GLY A 303 -12.40 -26.36 5.28
N LYS A 304 -12.93 -27.57 5.56
CA LYS A 304 -12.25 -28.84 5.23
C LYS A 304 -11.89 -28.93 3.74
N GLN A 305 -12.72 -28.34 2.89
CA GLN A 305 -12.44 -28.10 1.49
C GLN A 305 -12.77 -26.65 1.18
N THR A 306 -11.85 -25.97 0.50
CA THR A 306 -12.05 -24.60 0.04
C THR A 306 -13.10 -24.57 -1.07
N GLN A 307 -14.09 -23.68 -0.93
CA GLN A 307 -15.09 -23.41 -1.96
C GLN A 307 -14.88 -22.02 -2.54
N ASN A 308 -14.85 -21.92 -3.88
CA ASN A 308 -14.83 -20.65 -4.59
C ASN A 308 -16.24 -20.37 -5.11
N ILE A 309 -16.79 -19.21 -4.75
CA ILE A 309 -18.10 -18.78 -5.20
C ILE A 309 -18.03 -17.34 -5.69
N THR A 310 -18.90 -16.96 -6.62
CA THR A 310 -19.06 -15.56 -7.02
C THR A 310 -20.32 -15.02 -6.36
N ILE A 311 -20.14 -14.01 -5.52
CA ILE A 311 -21.24 -13.28 -4.89
C ILE A 311 -21.66 -12.10 -5.76
N THR A 312 -22.95 -11.82 -5.79
CA THR A 312 -23.58 -10.76 -6.60
C THR A 312 -24.60 -9.98 -5.76
N THR A 313 -25.25 -8.99 -6.37
CA THR A 313 -26.34 -8.22 -5.75
C THR A 313 -27.68 -8.96 -5.69
N ALA A 314 -27.77 -10.16 -6.29
CA ALA A 314 -28.93 -11.05 -6.17
C ALA A 314 -28.71 -12.12 -5.09
N TRP A 315 -29.80 -12.62 -4.49
CA TRP A 315 -29.72 -13.76 -3.58
C TRP A 315 -29.26 -15.01 -4.33
N GLN A 316 -28.21 -15.62 -3.82
CA GLN A 316 -27.66 -16.89 -4.31
C GLN A 316 -27.60 -17.88 -3.15
N GLU A 317 -28.05 -19.11 -3.38
CA GLU A 317 -28.01 -20.19 -2.40
C GLU A 317 -26.91 -21.19 -2.78
N PHE A 318 -26.07 -21.54 -1.81
CA PHE A 318 -24.96 -22.48 -1.95
C PHE A 318 -25.13 -23.61 -0.95
N ASN A 319 -24.89 -24.85 -1.40
CA ASN A 319 -24.80 -25.98 -0.50
C ASN A 319 -23.43 -25.96 0.18
N ILE A 320 -23.40 -26.01 1.50
CA ILE A 320 -22.17 -25.99 2.30
C ILE A 320 -22.01 -27.33 3.02
N SER A 321 -20.77 -27.83 3.05
CA SER A 321 -20.41 -29.04 3.79
C SER A 321 -20.45 -28.79 5.30
N GLU A 322 -20.60 -29.85 6.09
CA GLU A 322 -20.56 -29.77 7.54
C GLU A 322 -19.27 -29.10 8.06
N GLY A 323 -19.43 -28.05 8.87
CA GLY A 323 -18.33 -27.25 9.41
C GLY A 323 -17.93 -26.01 8.60
N ILE A 324 -18.52 -25.79 7.41
CA ILE A 324 -18.42 -24.52 6.68
C ILE A 324 -19.51 -23.57 7.17
N SER A 325 -19.18 -22.28 7.32
CA SER A 325 -20.10 -21.23 7.75
C SER A 325 -19.67 -19.86 7.21
N ILE A 326 -20.50 -18.84 7.44
CA ILE A 326 -20.16 -17.42 7.21
C ILE A 326 -18.84 -16.98 7.87
N LYS A 327 -18.43 -17.64 8.96
CA LYS A 327 -17.16 -17.37 9.66
C LYS A 327 -15.92 -17.84 8.89
N ASN A 328 -16.10 -18.73 7.93
CA ASN A 328 -15.02 -19.26 7.09
C ASN A 328 -14.70 -18.35 5.89
N ILE A 329 -15.49 -17.30 5.66
CA ILE A 329 -15.16 -16.24 4.71
C ILE A 329 -14.16 -15.30 5.38
N SER A 330 -12.99 -15.13 4.77
CA SER A 330 -11.91 -14.28 5.30
C SER A 330 -12.39 -12.87 5.64
N ASP A 331 -11.93 -12.34 6.78
CA ASP A 331 -12.16 -10.94 7.18
C ASP A 331 -11.25 -9.95 6.43
N ASN A 332 -10.32 -10.46 5.61
CA ASN A 332 -9.47 -9.66 4.74
C ASN A 332 -10.25 -9.09 3.55
N PHE A 333 -11.39 -9.67 3.17
CA PHE A 333 -12.29 -9.02 2.23
C PHE A 333 -12.87 -7.73 2.84
N TYR A 334 -12.93 -6.66 2.05
CA TYR A 334 -13.43 -5.37 2.51
C TYR A 334 -14.94 -5.20 2.32
N PHE A 335 -15.73 -5.98 3.03
CA PHE A 335 -17.17 -5.76 3.20
C PHE A 335 -17.54 -5.99 4.67
N THR A 336 -18.74 -5.56 5.07
CA THR A 336 -19.30 -5.94 6.37
C THR A 336 -20.23 -7.13 6.20
N LYS A 337 -20.44 -7.93 7.26
CA LYS A 337 -21.33 -9.10 7.23
C LYS A 337 -22.58 -8.78 8.04
N LYS A 338 -23.76 -9.11 7.52
CA LYS A 338 -25.04 -8.88 8.21
C LYS A 338 -25.97 -10.07 8.00
N GLU A 339 -26.51 -10.62 9.09
CA GLU A 339 -27.52 -11.68 8.99
C GLU A 339 -28.85 -11.09 8.49
N ALA A 340 -29.49 -11.77 7.54
CA ALA A 340 -30.79 -11.38 7.04
C ALA A 340 -31.86 -11.58 8.12
N SER A 341 -32.72 -10.59 8.28
CA SER A 341 -33.90 -10.71 9.14
C SER A 341 -34.79 -11.85 8.68
N SER A 342 -35.33 -12.62 9.63
CA SER A 342 -36.02 -13.92 9.49
C SER A 342 -37.31 -13.95 8.64
N SER A 343 -37.54 -12.96 7.79
CA SER A 343 -38.72 -12.82 6.94
C SER A 343 -38.48 -13.18 5.47
N LEU A 344 -37.57 -14.12 5.19
CA LEU A 344 -37.27 -14.64 3.84
C LEU A 344 -37.66 -16.10 3.67
#